data_AF-V4JXY9-F1
#
_entry.id   AF-V4JXY9-F1
#
_cell.length_a   1.000
_cell.length_b   1.000
_cell.length_c   1.000
_cell.angle_alpha   90.00
_cell.angle_beta   90.00
_cell.angle_gamma   90.00
#
_symmetry.space_group_name_H-M   'P 1'
#
loop_
_entity.id
_entity.type
_entity.pdbx_description
1 polymer ?
#
loop_
_entity_poly.entity_id
_entity_poly.type
_entity_poly.pdbx_seq_one_letter_code
_entity_poly.pdbx_strand_id
1 'polypeptide(L)'
;MASLRFYTVEMSLQCLSPCPSSPISLSSSSPRYHLLKTTNKIPNSHRNCRTLRISCSSSSTVTDQTQQSSFNDAEMKLIDALIGIQGRGKSASPKQLNDVESAVKALEGLEGIQNPTESELIEGRWQLMFTTRPGTASPIQRTFTGVDVFTVFQDVYLKTTNEDPRVSNIVKFSDIIGELKVEAVASIKDEKRILFRFDRAAFALKFLPFKVPYPVPFRLLGDEAKGWLDITYLSPSGNLRISRGNKGTTFVLQKETVPRQKLLATISRDKGVAEAIDEFLASNSNSAEDDYELLEGSWQMIWSSQMYTDSWLENAANGLMGRQIIEKDGRIKFEVNIIPAFRFSMKGKFLKSSGSTYELKMNDSAIIGGPFGYPIELTNNIELQILYTDEKMRISRGFDNIIFVHIREI
;
A
#
# COMPACT_ATOMS: atom_id res chain seq x y z
N MET A 1 57.00 -34.98 -19.85
CA MET A 1 57.69 -33.86 -19.20
C MET A 1 56.88 -32.60 -19.47
N ALA A 2 56.06 -32.18 -18.49
CA ALA A 2 55.55 -30.82 -18.29
C ALA A 2 54.67 -30.86 -17.02
N SER A 3 55.09 -30.10 -16.01
CA SER A 3 54.61 -30.13 -14.63
C SER A 3 53.49 -29.10 -14.44
N LEU A 4 52.33 -29.53 -13.94
CA LEU A 4 51.28 -28.64 -13.44
C LEU A 4 51.60 -28.23 -11.99
N ARG A 5 51.73 -26.93 -11.75
CA ARG A 5 51.73 -26.35 -10.40
C ARG A 5 50.32 -25.84 -10.07
N PHE A 6 49.74 -26.35 -9.00
CA PHE A 6 48.56 -25.81 -8.35
C PHE A 6 48.99 -24.73 -7.35
N TYR A 7 48.30 -23.58 -7.35
CA TYR A 7 48.36 -22.60 -6.25
C TYR A 7 47.05 -22.66 -5.49
N THR A 8 47.14 -22.98 -4.20
CA THR A 8 46.09 -22.84 -3.21
C THR A 8 46.06 -21.40 -2.72
N VAL A 9 44.90 -20.75 -2.80
CA VAL A 9 44.61 -19.53 -2.05
C VAL A 9 43.68 -19.93 -0.91
N GLU A 10 44.21 -19.89 0.31
CA GLU A 10 43.43 -19.95 1.55
C GLU A 10 42.49 -18.74 1.60
N MET A 11 41.18 -18.99 1.68
CA MET A 11 40.22 -17.98 2.07
C MET A 11 39.71 -18.36 3.46
N SER A 12 40.17 -17.62 4.46
CA SER A 12 39.77 -17.73 5.85
C SER A 12 38.30 -17.36 6.01
N LEU A 13 37.45 -18.37 6.27
CA LEU A 13 36.11 -18.15 6.81
C LEU A 13 36.23 -17.82 8.31
N GLN A 14 35.71 -16.66 8.71
CA GLN A 14 35.28 -16.43 10.08
C GLN A 14 33.78 -16.69 10.19
N CYS A 15 33.47 -17.54 11.16
CA CYS A 15 32.17 -18.08 11.53
C CYS A 15 31.14 -17.02 11.88
N LEU A 16 29.89 -17.24 11.46
CA LEU A 16 28.71 -16.97 12.29
C LEU A 16 27.74 -18.15 12.15
N SER A 17 27.34 -18.63 13.32
CA SER A 17 26.71 -19.90 13.64
C SER A 17 25.26 -20.05 13.15
N PRO A 18 24.70 -21.28 13.20
CA PRO A 18 23.48 -21.70 12.52
C PRO A 18 22.19 -21.32 13.25
N CYS A 19 21.11 -21.18 12.48
CA CYS A 19 19.73 -21.17 12.96
C CYS A 19 19.42 -22.48 13.71
N PRO A 20 18.77 -22.44 14.89
CA PRO A 20 18.34 -23.65 15.56
C PRO A 20 17.07 -24.21 14.89
N SER A 21 17.23 -25.36 14.25
CA SER A 21 16.14 -26.29 13.98
C SER A 21 15.93 -27.15 15.22
N SER A 22 14.69 -27.30 15.68
CA SER A 22 14.29 -28.32 16.64
C SER A 22 12.94 -28.94 16.25
N PRO A 23 12.68 -30.20 16.65
CA PRO A 23 12.02 -31.18 15.80
C PRO A 23 10.60 -31.59 16.25
N ILE A 24 10.07 -32.56 15.52
CA ILE A 24 8.70 -33.09 15.44
C ILE A 24 8.20 -33.85 16.70
N SER A 25 6.87 -33.80 16.86
CA SER A 25 5.90 -34.73 17.49
C SER A 25 5.62 -34.69 19.00
N LEU A 26 4.35 -34.48 19.36
CA LEU A 26 3.42 -35.55 19.81
C LEU A 26 2.01 -35.02 20.14
N SER A 27 1.01 -35.65 19.49
CA SER A 27 -0.32 -36.08 19.97
C SER A 27 -1.24 -35.20 20.85
N SER A 28 -2.54 -35.27 20.46
CA SER A 28 -3.77 -35.08 21.25
C SER A 28 -4.14 -33.60 21.54
N SER A 29 -5.37 -33.11 21.46
CA SER A 29 -6.71 -33.71 21.53
C SER A 29 -7.71 -32.73 20.92
N SER A 30 -8.74 -33.22 20.22
CA SER A 30 -9.89 -32.41 19.77
C SER A 30 -10.77 -31.99 20.94
N PRO A 31 -11.28 -30.73 21.01
CA PRO A 31 -12.46 -30.42 21.79
C PRO A 31 -13.71 -30.47 20.92
N ARG A 32 -14.61 -31.40 21.27
CA ARG A 32 -16.02 -31.38 20.86
C ARG A 32 -16.69 -30.11 21.40
N TYR A 33 -17.24 -29.28 20.54
CA TYR A 33 -18.22 -28.27 20.95
C TYR A 33 -19.60 -28.93 21.08
N HIS A 34 -20.13 -28.97 22.29
CA HIS A 34 -21.51 -29.33 22.57
C HIS A 34 -22.43 -28.18 22.14
N LEU A 35 -23.26 -28.45 21.13
CA LEU A 35 -24.35 -27.58 20.69
C LEU A 35 -25.51 -27.69 21.69
N LEU A 36 -25.68 -26.69 22.55
CA LEU A 36 -26.88 -26.56 23.37
C LEU A 36 -28.01 -25.97 22.52
N LYS A 37 -28.96 -26.83 22.14
CA LYS A 37 -30.28 -26.42 21.63
C LYS A 37 -31.03 -25.71 22.74
N THR A 38 -31.35 -24.43 22.54
CA THR A 38 -32.46 -23.79 23.24
C THR A 38 -33.49 -23.38 22.20
N THR A 39 -34.63 -24.05 22.27
CA THR A 39 -35.87 -23.66 21.60
C THR A 39 -36.52 -22.61 22.47
N ASN A 40 -36.95 -21.48 21.89
CA ASN A 40 -38.03 -20.72 22.51
C ASN A 40 -38.92 -20.06 21.46
N LYS A 41 -40.20 -20.18 21.77
CA LYS A 41 -41.36 -19.99 20.92
C LYS A 41 -41.69 -18.52 20.70
N ILE A 42 -42.20 -18.28 19.51
CA ILE A 42 -42.99 -17.11 19.10
C ILE A 42 -44.23 -16.97 20.00
N PRO A 43 -44.66 -15.72 20.27
CA PRO A 43 -46.10 -15.44 20.23
C PRO A 43 -46.43 -14.28 19.29
N ASN A 44 -47.46 -14.53 18.47
CA ASN A 44 -48.15 -13.58 17.61
C ASN A 44 -48.78 -12.42 18.39
N SER A 45 -48.81 -11.24 17.78
CA SER A 45 -49.89 -10.27 17.99
C SER A 45 -50.17 -9.48 16.71
N HIS A 46 -51.44 -9.48 16.33
CA HIS A 46 -52.04 -8.82 15.17
C HIS A 46 -52.20 -7.28 15.33
N ARG A 47 -52.54 -6.64 14.19
CA ARG A 47 -53.19 -5.32 13.98
C ARG A 47 -52.20 -4.16 13.81
N ASN A 48 -52.31 -3.24 12.84
CA ASN A 48 -53.39 -2.81 11.95
C ASN A 48 -52.82 -2.25 10.64
N CYS A 49 -53.51 -2.51 9.53
CA CYS A 49 -53.25 -1.94 8.21
C CYS A 49 -53.88 -0.53 8.14
N ARG A 50 -53.11 0.48 7.76
CA ARG A 50 -53.63 1.76 7.28
C ARG A 50 -52.88 2.14 6.00
N THR A 51 -53.61 2.04 4.91
CA THR A 51 -53.26 2.48 3.56
C THR A 51 -53.25 4.01 3.53
N LEU A 52 -52.09 4.61 3.29
CA LEU A 52 -51.98 6.02 2.90
C LEU A 52 -51.49 6.06 1.45
N ARG A 53 -52.41 6.42 0.56
CA ARG A 53 -52.10 6.88 -0.80
C ARG A 53 -51.56 8.30 -0.68
N ILE A 54 -50.34 8.53 -1.11
CA ILE A 54 -49.82 9.88 -1.37
C ILE A 54 -49.37 9.90 -2.83
N SER A 55 -50.02 10.80 -3.57
CA SER A 55 -49.78 11.09 -4.97
C SER A 55 -48.34 11.52 -5.22
N CYS A 56 -47.71 10.91 -6.22
CA CYS A 56 -46.42 11.30 -6.75
C CYS A 56 -46.56 12.55 -7.63
N SER A 57 -46.12 13.68 -7.11
CA SER A 57 -45.91 14.89 -7.90
C SER A 57 -44.55 14.82 -8.58
N SER A 58 -44.57 14.84 -9.91
CA SER A 58 -43.39 14.93 -10.77
C SER A 58 -42.74 16.31 -10.63
N SER A 59 -41.53 16.38 -10.10
CA SER A 59 -40.56 17.46 -10.39
C SER A 59 -39.25 17.21 -9.67
N SER A 60 -38.24 16.76 -10.42
CA SER A 60 -37.01 17.50 -10.67
C SER A 60 -35.99 16.52 -11.23
N THR A 61 -35.71 16.66 -12.52
CA THR A 61 -34.48 16.17 -13.12
C THR A 61 -33.34 17.00 -12.52
N VAL A 62 -32.83 16.56 -11.37
CA VAL A 62 -31.46 16.85 -10.98
C VAL A 62 -30.69 15.60 -11.36
N THR A 63 -29.96 15.72 -12.46
CA THR A 63 -28.92 14.79 -12.87
C THR A 63 -28.09 14.41 -11.64
N ASP A 64 -28.19 13.15 -11.22
CA ASP A 64 -27.22 12.50 -10.36
C ASP A 64 -25.87 12.62 -11.06
N GLN A 65 -25.10 13.62 -10.67
CA GLN A 65 -23.68 13.64 -10.91
C GLN A 65 -23.13 12.48 -10.10
N THR A 66 -22.69 11.44 -10.83
CA THR A 66 -21.62 10.53 -10.47
C THR A 66 -20.79 11.08 -9.31
N GLN A 67 -20.74 10.33 -8.20
CA GLN A 67 -19.77 10.52 -7.11
C GLN A 67 -18.35 10.43 -7.70
N GLN A 68 -17.90 11.56 -8.21
CA GLN A 68 -16.62 11.78 -8.84
C GLN A 68 -15.62 12.01 -7.71
N SER A 69 -14.52 11.26 -7.74
CA SER A 69 -13.40 11.24 -6.80
C SER A 69 -13.27 12.47 -5.90
N SER A 70 -13.13 12.26 -4.59
CA SER A 70 -12.86 13.31 -3.58
C SER A 70 -11.53 14.06 -3.77
N PHE A 71 -10.83 13.80 -4.88
CA PHE A 71 -9.54 14.36 -5.26
C PHE A 71 -9.64 14.92 -6.68
N ASN A 72 -9.07 16.11 -6.89
CA ASN A 72 -8.94 16.73 -8.20
C ASN A 72 -7.74 16.15 -8.98
N ASP A 73 -7.62 16.51 -10.27
CA ASP A 73 -6.56 15.97 -11.15
C ASP A 73 -5.13 16.23 -10.64
N ALA A 74 -4.86 17.37 -10.02
CA ALA A 74 -3.54 17.68 -9.47
C ALA A 74 -3.24 16.85 -8.21
N GLU A 75 -4.25 16.62 -7.37
CA GLU A 75 -4.16 15.75 -6.20
C GLU A 75 -3.95 14.30 -6.62
N MET A 76 -4.67 13.84 -7.65
CA MET A 76 -4.50 12.52 -8.23
C MET A 76 -3.10 12.31 -8.80
N LYS A 77 -2.52 13.33 -9.46
CA LYS A 77 -1.10 13.27 -9.91
C LYS A 77 -0.14 13.05 -8.75
N LEU A 78 -0.33 13.71 -7.61
CA LEU A 78 0.49 13.48 -6.42
C LEU A 78 0.26 12.07 -5.87
N ILE A 79 -0.99 11.64 -5.73
CA ILE A 79 -1.36 10.30 -5.24
C ILE A 79 -0.70 9.21 -6.10
N ASP A 80 -0.76 9.38 -7.42
CA ASP A 80 -0.14 8.47 -8.37
C ASP A 80 1.38 8.48 -8.25
N ALA A 81 2.02 9.63 -8.05
CA ALA A 81 3.47 9.73 -7.83
C ALA A 81 3.94 8.98 -6.57
N LEU A 82 3.05 8.74 -5.61
CA LEU A 82 3.36 7.95 -4.41
C LEU A 82 3.33 6.43 -4.63
N ILE A 83 2.79 5.96 -5.76
CA ILE A 83 2.70 4.52 -6.05
C ILE A 83 4.10 3.95 -6.26
N GLY A 84 4.38 2.80 -5.64
CA GLY A 84 5.67 2.14 -5.70
C GLY A 84 6.75 2.75 -4.80
N ILE A 85 6.45 3.83 -4.07
CA ILE A 85 7.36 4.38 -3.06
C ILE A 85 7.26 3.57 -1.77
N GLN A 86 8.36 2.91 -1.40
CA GLN A 86 8.48 2.17 -0.16
C GLN A 86 9.00 3.04 0.99
N GLY A 87 8.63 2.68 2.21
CA GLY A 87 9.07 3.29 3.46
C GLY A 87 8.64 4.74 3.60
N ARG A 88 7.49 5.12 3.02
CA ARG A 88 6.97 6.49 2.99
C ARG A 88 8.03 7.50 2.49
N GLY A 89 8.84 7.10 1.51
CA GLY A 89 9.93 7.92 0.97
C GLY A 89 11.33 7.48 1.40
N LYS A 90 11.48 6.44 2.25
CA LYS A 90 12.80 5.92 2.67
C LYS A 90 13.63 5.40 1.50
N SER A 91 13.00 4.61 0.66
CA SER A 91 13.64 3.87 -0.42
C SER A 91 13.29 4.47 -1.79
N ALA A 92 12.80 5.72 -1.80
CA ALA A 92 12.45 6.41 -3.02
C ALA A 92 13.69 6.71 -3.85
N SER A 93 13.65 6.41 -5.14
CA SER A 93 14.70 6.77 -6.09
C SER A 93 14.75 8.30 -6.29
N PRO A 94 15.88 8.87 -6.77
CA PRO A 94 15.95 10.29 -7.09
C PRO A 94 14.87 10.74 -8.08
N LYS A 95 14.50 9.88 -9.04
CA LYS A 95 13.40 10.13 -9.99
C LYS A 95 12.06 10.25 -9.26
N GLN A 96 11.72 9.26 -8.43
CA GLN A 96 10.49 9.28 -7.63
C GLN A 96 10.41 10.50 -6.70
N LEU A 97 11.51 10.88 -6.05
CA LEU A 97 11.55 12.07 -5.21
C LEU A 97 11.29 13.36 -6.01
N ASN A 98 11.84 13.45 -7.22
CA ASN A 98 11.61 14.59 -8.11
C ASN A 98 10.16 14.64 -8.61
N ASP A 99 9.58 13.49 -8.96
CA ASP A 99 8.19 13.38 -9.41
C ASP A 99 7.23 13.85 -8.30
N VAL A 100 7.46 13.39 -7.06
CA VAL A 100 6.68 13.81 -5.88
C VAL A 100 6.87 15.30 -5.58
N GLU A 101 8.11 15.81 -5.57
CA GLU A 101 8.35 17.23 -5.30
C GLU A 101 7.73 18.13 -6.38
N SER A 102 7.72 17.70 -7.63
CA SER A 102 7.09 18.41 -8.74
C SER A 102 5.57 18.48 -8.58
N ALA A 103 4.94 17.37 -8.20
CA ALA A 103 3.50 17.32 -7.91
C ALA A 103 3.13 18.13 -6.66
N VAL A 104 3.96 18.09 -5.61
CA VAL A 104 3.80 18.92 -4.40
C VAL A 104 3.86 20.40 -4.74
N LYS A 105 4.87 20.84 -5.51
CA LYS A 105 5.01 22.25 -5.93
C LYS A 105 3.84 22.72 -6.77
N ALA A 106 3.32 21.85 -7.65
CA ALA A 106 2.14 22.16 -8.44
C ALA A 106 0.93 22.43 -7.53
N LEU A 107 0.69 21.59 -6.52
CA LEU A 107 -0.40 21.79 -5.54
C LEU A 107 -0.18 23.01 -4.65
N GLU A 108 1.04 23.25 -4.18
CA GLU A 108 1.37 24.46 -3.40
C GLU A 108 1.22 25.76 -4.20
N GLY A 109 1.28 25.68 -5.54
CA GLY A 109 1.00 26.80 -6.46
C GLY A 109 -0.48 26.97 -6.80
N LEU A 110 -1.34 26.01 -6.45
CA LEU A 110 -2.80 26.10 -6.60
C LEU A 110 -3.43 26.69 -5.33
N GLU A 111 -4.60 27.30 -5.47
CA GLU A 111 -5.39 27.74 -4.32
C GLU A 111 -6.08 26.54 -3.66
N GLY A 112 -5.49 26.04 -2.56
CA GLY A 112 -6.20 25.18 -1.62
C GLY A 112 -7.15 25.97 -0.72
N ILE A 113 -7.52 25.41 0.43
CA ILE A 113 -8.27 26.15 1.46
C ILE A 113 -7.44 27.33 1.97
N GLN A 114 -8.02 28.53 1.92
CA GLN A 114 -7.46 29.73 2.55
C GLN A 114 -7.50 29.59 4.07
N ASN A 115 -6.47 30.09 4.76
CA ASN A 115 -6.30 29.99 6.22
C ASN A 115 -6.53 28.56 6.76
N PRO A 116 -5.74 27.57 6.29
CA PRO A 116 -5.96 26.17 6.62
C PRO A 116 -5.93 25.88 8.12
N THR A 117 -5.24 26.68 8.94
CA THR A 117 -5.20 26.50 10.40
C THR A 117 -6.53 26.84 11.09
N GLU A 118 -7.39 27.64 10.44
CA GLU A 118 -8.71 28.04 10.96
C GLU A 118 -9.86 27.14 10.43
N SER A 119 -9.61 26.45 9.32
CA SER A 119 -10.57 25.55 8.69
C SER A 119 -10.92 24.35 9.57
N GLU A 120 -12.17 23.90 9.54
CA GLU A 120 -12.58 22.66 10.22
C GLU A 120 -11.95 21.42 9.57
N LEU A 121 -11.61 21.53 8.29
CA LEU A 121 -11.07 20.43 7.50
C LEU A 121 -9.68 20.01 7.96
N ILE A 122 -8.95 20.83 8.74
CA ILE A 122 -7.65 20.46 9.28
C ILE A 122 -7.75 19.45 10.44
N GLU A 123 -8.87 19.46 11.18
CA GLU A 123 -9.00 18.63 12.37
C GLU A 123 -9.29 17.16 12.03
N GLY A 124 -8.89 16.27 12.93
CA GLY A 124 -9.12 14.83 12.81
C GLY A 124 -7.84 14.03 12.55
N ARG A 125 -8.04 12.78 12.14
CA ARG A 125 -6.96 11.79 11.93
C ARG A 125 -6.48 11.79 10.49
N TRP A 126 -5.18 12.02 10.33
CA TRP A 126 -4.49 12.01 9.04
C TRP A 126 -3.53 10.82 8.95
N GLN A 127 -3.53 10.08 7.85
CA GLN A 127 -2.54 9.05 7.57
C GLN A 127 -1.35 9.64 6.81
N LEU A 128 -0.13 9.37 7.27
CA LEU A 128 1.09 9.79 6.59
C LEU A 128 1.36 8.90 5.38
N MET A 129 1.29 9.48 4.18
CA MET A 129 1.52 8.78 2.91
C MET A 129 2.97 8.92 2.45
N PHE A 130 3.58 10.09 2.66
CA PHE A 130 4.96 10.35 2.27
C PHE A 130 5.63 11.36 3.19
N THR A 131 6.92 11.17 3.45
CA THR A 131 7.78 12.15 4.13
C THR A 131 9.17 12.19 3.52
N THR A 132 9.73 13.39 3.34
CA THR A 132 11.16 13.52 3.06
C THR A 132 11.98 13.24 4.33
N ARG A 133 13.26 12.90 4.16
CA ARG A 133 14.19 12.67 5.28
C ARG A 133 15.40 13.58 5.12
N PRO A 134 15.33 14.84 5.59
CA PRO A 134 16.53 15.64 5.70
C PRO A 134 17.52 14.96 6.67
N GLY A 135 18.82 15.15 6.49
CA GLY A 135 19.86 14.57 7.36
C GLY A 135 19.69 14.91 8.86
N THR A 136 18.86 15.89 9.18
CA THR A 136 18.51 16.38 10.53
C THR A 136 17.28 15.68 11.15
N ALA A 137 16.65 14.74 10.45
CA ALA A 137 15.49 13.99 10.95
C ALA A 137 15.83 13.23 12.24
N SER A 138 14.94 13.23 13.23
CA SER A 138 15.22 12.60 14.53
C SER A 138 15.37 11.07 14.40
N PRO A 139 16.08 10.39 15.33
CA PRO A 139 16.19 8.92 15.33
C PRO A 139 14.83 8.22 15.26
N ILE A 140 13.82 8.73 15.98
CA ILE A 140 12.45 8.22 15.97
C ILE A 140 11.84 8.32 14.57
N GLN A 141 12.01 9.48 13.90
CA GLN A 141 11.56 9.65 12.52
C GLN A 141 12.27 8.64 11.61
N ARG A 142 13.59 8.45 11.72
CA ARG A 142 14.34 7.50 10.88
C ARG A 142 13.88 6.05 11.06
N THR A 143 13.62 5.64 12.30
CA THR A 143 13.22 4.27 12.64
C THR A 143 11.79 3.97 12.20
N PHE A 144 10.81 4.78 12.58
CA PHE A 144 9.39 4.43 12.39
C PHE A 144 8.84 4.80 11.01
N THR A 145 9.35 5.84 10.37
CA THR A 145 8.95 6.12 8.98
C THR A 145 9.51 5.06 8.03
N GLY A 146 10.47 4.24 8.45
CA GLY A 146 11.24 3.32 7.60
C GLY A 146 10.89 1.85 7.64
N VAL A 147 9.80 1.51 8.32
CA VAL A 147 9.28 0.15 8.46
C VAL A 147 7.91 0.11 7.79
N ASP A 148 7.83 -0.56 6.65
CA ASP A 148 6.63 -0.55 5.79
C ASP A 148 5.37 -1.08 6.47
N VAL A 149 5.53 -2.04 7.38
CA VAL A 149 4.40 -2.64 8.10
C VAL A 149 3.68 -1.67 9.05
N PHE A 150 4.34 -0.59 9.48
CA PHE A 150 3.72 0.35 10.42
C PHE A 150 2.88 1.37 9.68
N THR A 151 1.67 1.62 10.16
CA THR A 151 0.85 2.74 9.70
C THR A 151 1.11 3.94 10.61
N VAL A 152 1.41 5.09 10.02
CA VAL A 152 1.71 6.32 10.76
C VAL A 152 0.54 7.28 10.58
N PHE A 153 -0.02 7.74 11.68
CA PHE A 153 -1.07 8.74 11.71
C PHE A 153 -0.62 10.02 12.41
N GLN A 154 -1.32 11.10 12.13
CA GLN A 154 -1.24 12.35 12.82
C GLN A 154 -2.66 12.83 13.14
N ASP A 155 -2.99 12.89 14.42
CA ASP A 155 -4.24 13.48 14.89
C ASP A 155 -3.99 14.99 15.14
N VAL A 156 -4.84 15.85 14.57
CA VAL A 156 -4.75 17.32 14.72
C VAL A 156 -6.06 17.84 15.28
N TYR A 157 -6.00 18.56 16.40
CA TYR A 157 -7.14 19.19 17.06
C TYR A 157 -6.71 20.55 17.61
N LEU A 158 -7.11 21.65 16.98
CA LEU A 158 -6.59 23.00 17.21
C LEU A 158 -7.64 23.97 17.77
N LYS A 159 -8.93 23.70 17.59
CA LYS A 159 -10.00 24.66 17.87
C LYS A 159 -10.28 24.83 19.37
N THR A 160 -10.79 26.01 19.71
CA THR A 160 -11.12 26.50 21.07
C THR A 160 -12.17 25.69 21.82
N THR A 161 -12.92 24.81 21.15
CA THR A 161 -13.75 23.80 21.85
C THR A 161 -12.89 22.77 22.58
N ASN A 162 -11.60 22.64 22.23
CA ASN A 162 -10.63 21.85 22.96
C ASN A 162 -9.90 22.74 23.97
N GLU A 163 -10.02 22.41 25.25
CA GLU A 163 -9.26 23.07 26.33
C GLU A 163 -7.74 22.78 26.23
N ASP A 164 -7.33 21.78 25.43
CA ASP A 164 -5.94 21.33 25.26
C ASP A 164 -5.67 21.05 23.76
N PRO A 165 -5.39 22.08 22.93
CA PRO A 165 -5.11 21.92 21.51
C PRO A 165 -3.86 21.09 21.27
N ARG A 166 -3.93 20.10 20.37
CA ARG A 166 -2.88 19.09 20.17
C ARG A 166 -2.65 18.65 18.74
N VAL A 167 -1.39 18.31 18.51
CA VAL A 167 -0.94 17.48 17.38
C VAL A 167 -0.33 16.21 17.96
N SER A 168 -0.85 15.05 17.57
CA SER A 168 -0.38 13.75 18.06
C SER A 168 0.09 12.87 16.91
N ASN A 169 1.35 12.45 16.93
CA ASN A 169 1.88 11.46 15.99
C ASN A 169 1.67 10.06 16.57
N ILE A 170 1.08 9.16 15.80
CA ILE A 170 0.75 7.80 16.21
C ILE A 170 1.41 6.82 15.26
N VAL A 171 2.23 5.93 15.78
CA VAL A 171 2.81 4.82 15.02
C VAL A 171 2.08 3.55 15.45
N LYS A 172 1.22 3.04 14.57
CA LYS A 172 0.49 1.79 14.77
C LYS A 172 1.36 0.63 14.31
N PHE A 173 1.77 -0.22 15.24
CA PHE A 173 2.60 -1.39 14.95
C PHE A 173 1.78 -2.48 14.25
N SER A 174 0.61 -2.79 14.82
CA SER A 174 -0.44 -3.63 14.22
C SER A 174 -1.68 -3.60 15.13
N ASP A 175 -2.79 -4.18 14.68
CA ASP A 175 -4.00 -4.35 15.50
C ASP A 175 -3.79 -5.26 16.73
N ILE A 176 -2.78 -6.13 16.68
CA ILE A 176 -2.48 -7.14 17.70
C ILE A 176 -1.41 -6.65 18.68
N ILE A 177 -0.45 -5.85 18.20
CA ILE A 177 0.68 -5.38 19.03
C ILE A 177 0.27 -4.11 19.78
N GLY A 178 -0.30 -3.13 19.08
CA GLY A 178 -0.63 -1.82 19.62
C GLY A 178 0.05 -0.66 18.90
N GLU A 179 0.30 0.44 19.62
CA GLU A 179 0.77 1.69 19.04
C GLU A 179 1.67 2.50 19.98
N LEU A 180 2.52 3.36 19.41
CA LEU A 180 3.20 4.45 20.09
C LEU A 180 2.49 5.76 19.75
N LYS A 181 2.01 6.49 20.76
CA LYS A 181 1.44 7.83 20.61
C LYS A 181 2.38 8.86 21.22
N VAL A 182 2.73 9.89 20.44
CA VAL A 182 3.53 11.04 20.86
C VAL A 182 2.69 12.29 20.67
N GLU A 183 2.38 12.98 21.76
CA GLU A 183 1.50 14.15 21.77
C GLU A 183 2.31 15.43 21.99
N ALA A 184 1.90 16.48 21.30
CA ALA A 184 2.39 17.83 21.48
C ALA A 184 1.22 18.78 21.73
N VAL A 185 1.39 19.67 22.71
CA VAL A 185 0.55 20.87 22.83
C VAL A 185 0.80 21.73 21.61
N ALA A 186 -0.26 22.24 21.01
CA ALA A 186 -0.23 23.03 19.79
C ALA A 186 -0.82 24.43 20.00
N SER A 187 -0.39 25.38 19.17
CA SER A 187 -0.98 26.72 19.10
C SER A 187 -0.87 27.25 17.67
N ILE A 188 -1.90 27.91 17.18
CA ILE A 188 -1.89 28.59 15.89
C ILE A 188 -1.06 29.87 16.02
N LYS A 189 -0.06 30.06 15.15
CA LYS A 189 0.74 31.29 15.10
C LYS A 189 0.24 32.25 14.04
N ASP A 190 -0.12 31.71 12.88
CA ASP A 190 -0.62 32.45 11.74
C ASP A 190 -1.51 31.53 10.87
N GLU A 191 -1.98 32.04 9.74
CA GLU A 191 -2.91 31.38 8.80
C GLU A 191 -2.44 29.99 8.34
N LYS A 192 -1.13 29.72 8.37
CA LYS A 192 -0.55 28.46 7.88
C LYS A 192 0.25 27.72 8.95
N ARG A 193 0.76 28.42 9.97
CA ARG A 193 1.73 27.86 10.92
C ARG A 193 1.10 27.41 12.23
N ILE A 194 1.36 26.16 12.57
CA ILE A 194 1.09 25.55 13.87
C ILE A 194 2.42 25.41 14.61
N LEU A 195 2.52 26.01 15.79
CA LEU A 195 3.62 25.72 16.72
C LEU A 195 3.22 24.52 17.56
N PHE A 196 4.20 23.65 17.87
CA PHE A 196 3.96 22.52 18.75
C PHE A 196 5.14 22.29 19.69
N ARG A 197 4.85 21.68 20.85
CA ARG A 197 5.85 21.21 21.79
C ARG A 197 5.47 19.84 22.33
N PHE A 198 6.28 18.83 22.05
CA PHE A 198 6.09 17.49 22.58
C PHE A 198 6.18 17.49 24.11
N ASP A 199 5.20 16.86 24.76
CA ASP A 199 5.09 16.84 26.22
C ASP A 199 4.64 15.48 26.76
N ARG A 200 4.00 14.63 25.94
CA ARG A 200 3.54 13.30 26.33
C ARG A 200 3.89 12.25 25.29
N ALA A 201 4.25 11.06 25.72
CA ALA A 201 4.28 9.89 24.85
C ALA A 201 4.09 8.61 25.66
N ALA A 202 3.42 7.64 25.06
CA ALA A 202 3.19 6.34 25.65
C ALA A 202 3.00 5.27 24.60
N PHE A 203 3.39 4.05 24.94
CA PHE A 203 3.04 2.84 24.23
C PHE A 203 1.71 2.31 24.77
N ALA A 204 0.73 2.13 23.89
CA ALA A 204 -0.50 1.41 24.17
C ALA A 204 -0.37 0.00 23.57
N LEU A 205 0.13 -0.94 24.36
CA LEU A 205 0.35 -2.32 23.95
C LEU A 205 -0.90 -3.15 24.25
N LYS A 206 -1.45 -3.85 23.25
CA LYS A 206 -2.73 -4.57 23.39
C LYS A 206 -2.69 -5.73 24.38
N PHE A 207 -1.50 -6.27 24.64
CA PHE A 207 -1.28 -7.35 25.60
C PHE A 207 -1.11 -6.85 27.05
N LEU A 208 -1.10 -5.53 27.29
CA LEU A 208 -1.04 -4.95 28.63
C LEU A 208 -2.34 -4.20 28.96
N PRO A 209 -2.83 -4.27 30.21
CA PRO A 209 -4.01 -3.53 30.64
C PRO A 209 -3.74 -2.03 30.91
N PHE A 210 -2.49 -1.58 30.76
CA PHE A 210 -2.07 -0.20 31.01
C PHE A 210 -1.13 0.32 29.91
N LYS A 211 -1.02 1.65 29.80
CA LYS A 211 -0.07 2.31 28.89
C LYS A 211 1.32 2.36 29.51
N VAL A 212 2.35 2.04 28.74
CA VAL A 212 3.75 2.17 29.17
C VAL A 212 4.25 3.55 28.78
N PRO A 213 4.69 4.40 29.73
CA PRO A 213 5.20 5.73 29.40
C PRO A 213 6.46 5.63 28.55
N TYR A 214 6.64 6.59 27.63
CA TYR A 214 7.86 6.68 26.85
C TYR A 214 9.05 7.01 27.77
N PRO A 215 10.20 6.30 27.64
CA PRO A 215 11.28 6.36 28.64
C PRO A 215 12.04 7.70 28.67
N VAL A 216 11.86 8.58 27.67
CA VAL A 216 12.55 9.88 27.61
C VAL A 216 11.64 10.99 28.13
N PRO A 217 12.00 11.66 29.23
CA PRO A 217 11.27 12.83 29.71
C PRO A 217 11.45 14.01 28.74
N PHE A 218 10.37 14.47 28.09
CA PHE A 218 10.42 15.58 27.13
C PHE A 218 10.96 16.89 27.71
N ARG A 219 10.87 17.08 29.04
CA ARG A 219 11.45 18.24 29.74
C ARG A 219 12.98 18.34 29.55
N LEU A 220 13.66 17.21 29.35
CA LEU A 220 15.11 17.16 29.13
C LEU A 220 15.51 17.55 27.70
N LEU A 221 14.56 17.53 26.76
CA LEU A 221 14.83 17.84 25.35
C LEU A 221 14.81 19.34 25.05
N GLY A 222 14.38 20.18 25.99
CA GLY A 222 14.39 21.64 25.85
C GLY A 222 13.74 22.11 24.53
N ASP A 223 14.50 22.84 23.72
CA ASP A 223 14.05 23.36 22.43
C ASP A 223 13.95 22.29 21.34
N GLU A 224 14.57 21.12 21.49
CA GLU A 224 14.45 20.02 20.51
C GLU A 224 13.04 19.40 20.49
N ALA A 225 12.29 19.53 21.59
CA ALA A 225 10.89 19.11 21.66
C ALA A 225 9.94 20.11 20.99
N LYS A 226 10.41 21.31 20.62
CA LYS A 226 9.63 22.35 19.95
C LYS A 226 9.78 22.23 18.44
N GLY A 227 8.73 22.59 17.73
CA GLY A 227 8.77 22.69 16.29
C GLY A 227 7.58 23.46 15.73
N TRP A 228 7.55 23.52 14.41
CA TRP A 228 6.43 24.10 13.68
C TRP A 228 6.09 23.26 12.46
N LEU A 229 4.82 23.33 12.07
CA LEU A 229 4.27 22.78 10.84
C LEU A 229 3.60 23.92 10.08
N ASP A 230 4.04 24.16 8.85
CA ASP A 230 3.35 25.03 7.91
C ASP A 230 2.45 24.17 7.05
N ILE A 231 1.16 24.48 7.04
CA ILE A 231 0.20 23.85 6.14
C ILE A 231 0.24 24.60 4.82
N THR A 232 0.97 24.03 3.86
CA THR A 232 1.22 24.68 2.56
C THR A 232 0.13 24.37 1.54
N TYR A 233 -0.59 23.26 1.74
CA TYR A 233 -1.79 22.92 0.97
C TYR A 233 -2.77 22.13 1.84
N LEU A 234 -4.04 22.51 1.81
CA LEU A 234 -5.14 21.72 2.35
C LEU A 234 -6.20 21.62 1.25
N SER A 235 -6.56 20.39 0.91
CA SER A 235 -7.55 20.09 -0.11
C SER A 235 -8.90 20.72 0.24
N PRO A 236 -9.65 21.25 -0.75
CA PRO A 236 -11.03 21.67 -0.56
C PRO A 236 -11.95 20.56 -0.03
N SER A 237 -11.68 19.30 -0.36
CA SER A 237 -12.43 18.15 0.19
C SER A 237 -12.02 17.80 1.62
N GLY A 238 -10.90 18.33 2.10
CA GLY A 238 -10.32 17.97 3.39
C GLY A 238 -9.62 16.61 3.42
N ASN A 239 -9.45 15.95 2.26
CA ASN A 239 -8.90 14.60 2.19
C ASN A 239 -7.40 14.51 1.93
N LEU A 240 -6.76 15.58 1.45
CA LEU A 240 -5.31 15.68 1.25
C LEU A 240 -4.75 16.92 1.97
N ARG A 241 -3.57 16.77 2.59
CA ARG A 241 -2.84 17.89 3.16
C ARG A 241 -1.34 17.74 2.93
N ILE A 242 -0.70 18.85 2.57
CA ILE A 242 0.74 18.97 2.49
C ILE A 242 1.20 19.88 3.62
N SER A 243 2.27 19.48 4.30
CA SER A 243 2.85 20.28 5.37
C SER A 243 4.37 20.31 5.28
N ARG A 244 4.97 21.45 5.61
CA ARG A 244 6.42 21.61 5.73
C ARG A 244 6.78 21.76 7.21
N GLY A 245 7.73 20.96 7.69
CA GLY A 245 8.21 21.00 9.07
C GLY A 245 9.49 21.82 9.23
N ASN A 246 9.76 22.25 10.46
CA ASN A 246 10.92 23.06 10.85
C ASN A 246 12.30 22.52 10.48
N LYS A 247 12.41 21.23 10.11
CA LYS A 247 13.65 20.59 9.66
C LYS A 247 13.79 20.53 8.14
N GLY A 248 12.93 21.21 7.39
CA GLY A 248 12.86 21.09 5.92
C GLY A 248 12.18 19.80 5.47
N THR A 249 11.36 19.20 6.33
CA THR A 249 10.63 17.96 6.03
C THR A 249 9.31 18.26 5.33
N THR A 250 9.04 17.60 4.22
CA THR A 250 7.73 17.61 3.55
C THR A 250 6.92 16.43 4.04
N PHE A 251 5.67 16.65 4.40
CA PHE A 251 4.72 15.60 4.74
C PHE A 251 3.53 15.67 3.78
N VAL A 252 3.17 14.52 3.20
CA VAL A 252 1.91 14.36 2.47
C VAL A 252 1.03 13.42 3.29
N LEU A 253 -0.15 13.91 3.68
CA LEU A 253 -1.10 13.15 4.49
C LEU A 253 -2.47 13.08 3.84
N GLN A 254 -3.19 11.99 4.10
CA GLN A 254 -4.56 11.78 3.63
C GLN A 254 -5.51 11.38 4.77
N LYS A 255 -6.77 11.84 4.75
CA LYS A 255 -7.81 11.32 5.65
C LYS A 255 -8.48 10.06 5.09
N GLU A 256 -8.76 10.10 3.80
CA GLU A 256 -9.34 9.00 3.04
C GLU A 256 -8.35 8.58 1.96
N THR A 257 -8.21 7.27 1.71
CA THR A 257 -7.34 6.77 0.64
C THR A 257 -8.17 6.30 -0.53
N VAL A 258 -7.68 6.51 -1.75
CA VAL A 258 -8.35 6.03 -2.96
C VAL A 258 -8.37 4.49 -3.01
N PRO A 259 -9.32 3.85 -3.74
CA PRO A 259 -9.44 2.39 -3.81
C PRO A 259 -8.13 1.68 -4.14
N ARG A 260 -7.32 2.21 -5.07
CA ARG A 260 -6.02 1.64 -5.44
C ARG A 260 -5.07 1.55 -4.25
N GLN A 261 -4.95 2.63 -3.48
CA GLN A 261 -4.08 2.67 -2.30
C GLN A 261 -4.55 1.69 -1.22
N LYS A 262 -5.88 1.56 -1.03
CA LYS A 262 -6.48 0.59 -0.11
C LYS A 262 -6.13 -0.84 -0.54
N LEU A 263 -6.23 -1.16 -1.83
CA LEU A 263 -5.82 -2.45 -2.37
C LEU A 263 -4.33 -2.74 -2.13
N LEU A 264 -3.44 -1.82 -2.50
CA LEU A 264 -1.99 -2.01 -2.32
C LEU A 264 -1.57 -2.15 -0.85
N ALA A 265 -2.21 -1.40 0.05
CA ALA A 265 -2.01 -1.54 1.49
C ALA A 265 -2.50 -2.91 2.01
N THR A 266 -3.58 -3.44 1.44
CA THR A 266 -4.12 -4.76 1.80
C THR A 266 -3.22 -5.88 1.30
N ILE A 267 -2.70 -5.78 0.06
CA ILE A 267 -1.68 -6.70 -0.48
C ILE A 267 -0.46 -6.77 0.44
N SER A 268 0.01 -5.62 0.93
CA SER A 268 1.17 -5.56 1.84
C SER A 268 0.94 -6.25 3.19
N ARG A 269 -0.32 -6.47 3.57
CA ARG A 269 -0.70 -7.19 4.81
C ARG A 269 -0.97 -8.67 4.56
N ASP A 270 -1.06 -9.08 3.30
CA ASP A 270 -1.36 -10.45 2.85
C ASP A 270 -2.61 -11.06 3.52
N LYS A 271 -3.64 -10.24 3.74
CA LYS A 271 -4.89 -10.66 4.37
C LYS A 271 -6.07 -9.90 3.81
N GLY A 272 -7.08 -10.63 3.35
CA GLY A 272 -8.30 -10.04 2.77
C GLY A 272 -8.08 -9.42 1.39
N VAL A 273 -7.09 -9.91 0.64
CA VAL A 273 -6.68 -9.31 -0.65
C VAL A 273 -7.72 -9.57 -1.74
N ALA A 274 -8.33 -10.76 -1.75
CA ALA A 274 -9.38 -11.10 -2.72
C ALA A 274 -10.58 -10.14 -2.61
N GLU A 275 -11.07 -9.91 -1.40
CA GLU A 275 -12.17 -8.99 -1.14
C GLU A 275 -11.82 -7.54 -1.52
N ALA A 276 -10.57 -7.13 -1.27
CA ALA A 276 -10.10 -5.81 -1.67
C ALA A 276 -9.97 -5.64 -3.19
N ILE A 277 -9.65 -6.72 -3.92
CA ILE A 277 -9.65 -6.73 -5.39
C ILE A 277 -11.08 -6.59 -5.91
N ASP A 278 -12.03 -7.35 -5.37
CA ASP A 278 -13.43 -7.27 -5.78
C ASP A 278 -14.01 -5.88 -5.52
N GLU A 279 -13.74 -5.29 -4.35
CA GLU A 279 -14.11 -3.91 -4.02
C GLU A 279 -13.48 -2.90 -4.99
N PHE A 280 -12.19 -3.09 -5.32
CA PHE A 280 -11.47 -2.23 -6.25
C PHE A 280 -12.07 -2.30 -7.66
N LEU A 281 -12.30 -3.50 -8.19
CA LEU A 281 -12.88 -3.71 -9.50
C LEU A 281 -14.29 -3.10 -9.55
N ALA A 282 -15.15 -3.39 -8.56
CA ALA A 282 -16.49 -2.81 -8.49
C ALA A 282 -16.50 -1.28 -8.46
N SER A 283 -15.49 -0.65 -7.85
CA SER A 283 -15.35 0.81 -7.79
C SER A 283 -14.80 1.44 -9.07
N ASN A 284 -14.17 0.65 -9.95
CA ASN A 284 -13.49 1.14 -11.16
C ASN A 284 -14.09 0.59 -12.46
N SER A 285 -15.08 -0.31 -12.38
CA SER A 285 -15.83 -0.77 -13.55
C SER A 285 -16.72 0.35 -14.08
N ASN A 286 -16.44 0.79 -15.31
CA ASN A 286 -17.38 1.63 -16.06
C ASN A 286 -18.30 0.67 -16.83
N SER A 287 -19.61 0.77 -16.64
CA SER A 287 -20.54 -0.23 -17.18
C SER A 287 -20.44 -0.43 -18.70
N ALA A 288 -20.35 -1.71 -19.09
CA ALA A 288 -20.47 -2.32 -20.43
C ALA A 288 -19.29 -2.14 -21.41
N GLU A 289 -18.44 -3.17 -21.44
CA GLU A 289 -17.25 -3.35 -22.31
C GLU A 289 -16.02 -2.52 -21.91
N ASP A 290 -15.54 -2.71 -20.67
CA ASP A 290 -14.17 -2.36 -20.31
C ASP A 290 -13.17 -3.21 -21.15
N ASP A 291 -12.84 -2.75 -22.36
CA ASP A 291 -11.84 -3.39 -23.24
C ASP A 291 -10.42 -2.95 -22.85
N TYR A 292 -9.95 -3.43 -21.69
CA TYR A 292 -8.59 -3.15 -21.24
C TYR A 292 -7.52 -3.75 -22.15
N GLU A 293 -6.56 -2.92 -22.54
CA GLU A 293 -5.41 -3.35 -23.32
C GLU A 293 -4.26 -3.88 -22.46
N LEU A 294 -3.51 -4.82 -23.02
CA LEU A 294 -2.25 -5.29 -22.46
C LEU A 294 -1.14 -4.27 -22.75
N LEU A 295 -0.96 -3.30 -21.85
CA LEU A 295 0.00 -2.21 -22.02
C LEU A 295 1.47 -2.67 -22.01
N GLU A 296 2.27 -2.07 -22.90
CA GLU A 296 3.72 -2.27 -23.00
C GLU A 296 4.46 -1.94 -21.70
N GLY A 297 5.56 -2.63 -21.44
CA GLY A 297 6.48 -2.30 -20.34
C GLY A 297 6.83 -3.49 -19.44
N SER A 298 7.58 -3.19 -18.38
CA SER A 298 7.96 -4.18 -17.37
C SER A 298 6.99 -4.11 -16.20
N TRP A 299 6.46 -5.25 -15.80
CA TRP A 299 5.38 -5.41 -14.82
C TRP A 299 5.82 -6.39 -13.75
N GLN A 300 6.05 -5.92 -12.53
CA GLN A 300 6.42 -6.74 -11.40
C GLN A 300 5.15 -7.26 -10.72
N MET A 301 5.02 -8.59 -10.60
CA MET A 301 3.96 -9.18 -9.80
C MET A 301 4.18 -8.85 -8.31
N ILE A 302 3.11 -8.42 -7.65
CA ILE A 302 3.10 -8.12 -6.20
C ILE A 302 2.18 -9.05 -5.42
N TRP A 303 1.25 -9.74 -6.09
CA TRP A 303 0.32 -10.67 -5.46
C TRP A 303 -0.31 -11.64 -6.48
N SER A 304 -0.63 -12.85 -6.03
CA SER A 304 -1.43 -13.84 -6.76
C SER A 304 -2.42 -14.55 -5.82
N SER A 305 -3.58 -14.98 -6.35
CA SER A 305 -4.61 -15.65 -5.55
C SER A 305 -4.31 -17.11 -5.23
N GLN A 306 -3.31 -17.71 -5.88
CA GLN A 306 -2.91 -19.08 -5.64
C GLN A 306 -1.75 -19.15 -4.64
N MET A 307 -1.81 -20.08 -3.69
CA MET A 307 -0.67 -20.44 -2.86
C MET A 307 0.31 -21.27 -3.68
N TYR A 308 1.60 -20.93 -3.63
CA TYR A 308 2.65 -21.65 -4.37
C TYR A 308 2.53 -23.17 -4.20
N THR A 309 2.48 -23.88 -5.32
CA THR A 309 2.72 -25.33 -5.34
C THR A 309 4.20 -25.62 -5.08
N ASP A 310 4.54 -26.86 -4.75
CA ASP A 310 5.94 -27.28 -4.56
C ASP A 310 6.80 -27.14 -5.84
N SER A 311 6.18 -26.98 -7.01
CA SER A 311 6.84 -26.82 -8.30
C SER A 311 6.98 -25.34 -8.69
N TRP A 312 8.05 -24.70 -8.22
CA TRP A 312 8.36 -23.31 -8.56
C TRP A 312 8.49 -23.08 -10.09
N LEU A 313 8.96 -24.08 -10.84
CA LEU A 313 9.16 -23.98 -12.30
C LEU A 313 7.81 -23.96 -13.03
N GLU A 314 6.85 -24.76 -12.59
CA GLU A 314 5.49 -24.74 -13.12
C GLU A 314 4.81 -23.41 -12.80
N ASN A 315 4.97 -22.91 -11.57
CA ASN A 315 4.47 -21.59 -11.17
C ASN A 315 5.08 -20.47 -12.03
N ALA A 316 6.37 -20.53 -12.30
CA ALA A 316 7.04 -19.57 -13.19
C ALA A 316 6.53 -19.66 -14.64
N ALA A 317 6.35 -20.87 -15.17
CA ALA A 317 5.91 -21.12 -16.54
C ALA A 317 4.44 -20.75 -16.78
N ASN A 318 3.60 -20.85 -15.76
CA ASN A 318 2.21 -20.40 -15.77
C ASN A 318 2.07 -18.89 -15.50
N GLY A 319 3.18 -18.16 -15.36
CA GLY A 319 3.18 -16.73 -15.07
C GLY A 319 2.67 -16.40 -13.66
N LEU A 320 2.68 -17.37 -12.74
CA LEU A 320 2.26 -17.25 -11.33
C LEU A 320 3.33 -16.62 -10.44
N MET A 321 4.46 -16.25 -11.02
CA MET A 321 5.61 -15.68 -10.30
C MET A 321 6.32 -14.62 -11.14
N GLY A 322 6.95 -13.69 -10.44
CA GLY A 322 7.99 -12.83 -10.99
C GLY A 322 7.48 -11.69 -11.87
N ARG A 323 8.30 -11.34 -12.86
CA ARG A 323 8.15 -10.16 -13.69
C ARG A 323 7.65 -10.54 -15.07
N GLN A 324 6.72 -9.76 -15.60
CA GLN A 324 6.25 -9.86 -16.97
C GLN A 324 6.71 -8.64 -17.78
N ILE A 325 7.20 -8.86 -19.00
CA ILE A 325 7.63 -7.80 -19.89
C ILE A 325 6.78 -7.89 -21.15
N ILE A 326 6.05 -6.84 -21.44
CA ILE A 326 5.24 -6.70 -22.66
C ILE A 326 6.03 -5.87 -23.65
N GLU A 327 6.36 -6.45 -24.81
CA GLU A 327 7.08 -5.79 -25.89
C GLU A 327 6.12 -5.33 -27.00
N LYS A 328 6.55 -4.34 -27.79
CA LYS A 328 5.74 -3.67 -28.82
C LYS A 328 5.30 -4.58 -29.98
N ASP A 329 5.98 -5.69 -30.19
CA ASP A 329 5.83 -6.57 -31.35
C ASP A 329 5.01 -7.83 -31.03
N GLY A 330 4.12 -7.74 -30.04
CA GLY A 330 3.29 -8.86 -29.62
C GLY A 330 4.08 -9.96 -28.91
N ARG A 331 5.29 -9.65 -28.41
CA ARG A 331 6.09 -10.56 -27.60
C ARG A 331 5.89 -10.29 -26.12
N ILE A 332 5.92 -11.37 -25.35
CA ILE A 332 5.85 -11.33 -23.90
C ILE A 332 6.98 -12.17 -23.31
N LYS A 333 7.52 -11.73 -22.18
CA LYS A 333 8.56 -12.44 -21.44
C LYS A 333 8.18 -12.54 -19.97
N PHE A 334 8.27 -13.74 -19.41
CA PHE A 334 8.23 -13.99 -17.98
C PHE A 334 9.64 -14.17 -17.44
N GLU A 335 9.92 -13.58 -16.28
CA GLU A 335 11.19 -13.69 -15.61
C GLU A 335 11.02 -13.92 -14.11
N VAL A 336 11.69 -14.95 -13.59
CA VAL A 336 11.66 -15.31 -12.17
C VAL A 336 13.09 -15.52 -11.68
N ASN A 337 13.51 -14.78 -10.65
CA ASN A 337 14.78 -15.03 -10.01
C ASN A 337 14.67 -16.29 -9.14
N ILE A 338 15.50 -17.29 -9.43
CA ILE A 338 15.50 -18.57 -8.71
C ILE A 338 16.39 -18.42 -7.47
N ILE A 339 17.61 -17.96 -7.68
CA ILE A 339 18.64 -17.64 -6.68
C ILE A 339 19.50 -16.48 -7.19
N PRO A 340 20.35 -15.82 -6.36
CA PRO A 340 21.06 -14.59 -6.72
C PRO A 340 21.95 -14.61 -7.99
N ALA A 341 22.18 -15.77 -8.61
CA ALA A 341 22.93 -15.93 -9.85
C ALA A 341 22.13 -16.54 -11.01
N PHE A 342 20.92 -17.05 -10.76
CA PHE A 342 20.13 -17.79 -11.74
C PHE A 342 18.72 -17.26 -11.85
N ARG A 343 18.28 -17.09 -13.10
CA ARG A 343 16.95 -16.60 -13.45
C ARG A 343 16.31 -17.55 -14.44
N PHE A 344 15.06 -17.91 -14.21
CA PHE A 344 14.22 -18.52 -15.24
C PHE A 344 13.65 -17.42 -16.13
N SER A 345 13.69 -17.64 -17.44
CA SER A 345 13.12 -16.75 -18.45
C SER A 345 12.28 -17.58 -19.40
N MET A 346 11.07 -17.13 -19.71
CA MET A 346 10.23 -17.73 -20.74
C MET A 346 9.69 -16.65 -21.65
N LYS A 347 9.96 -16.75 -22.95
CA LYS A 347 9.39 -15.84 -23.96
C LYS A 347 8.30 -16.52 -24.75
N GLY A 348 7.41 -15.69 -25.27
CA GLY A 348 6.30 -16.11 -26.10
C GLY A 348 5.74 -14.97 -26.92
N LYS A 349 4.65 -15.27 -27.61
CA LYS A 349 3.83 -14.28 -28.33
C LYS A 349 2.45 -14.23 -27.70
N PHE A 350 1.82 -13.05 -27.73
CA PHE A 350 0.44 -12.89 -27.31
C PHE A 350 -0.43 -12.40 -28.48
N LEU A 351 -1.69 -12.84 -28.50
CA LEU A 351 -2.69 -12.42 -29.47
C LEU A 351 -3.99 -12.09 -28.73
N LYS A 352 -4.59 -10.95 -29.04
CA LYS A 352 -5.90 -10.56 -28.48
C LYS A 352 -6.97 -11.48 -29.08
N SER A 353 -7.69 -12.23 -28.26
CA SER A 353 -8.72 -13.18 -28.70
C SER A 353 -10.10 -12.52 -28.74
N SER A 354 -10.54 -11.93 -27.64
CA SER A 354 -11.84 -11.23 -27.55
C SER A 354 -11.89 -10.28 -26.35
N GLY A 355 -12.36 -9.04 -26.55
CA GLY A 355 -12.35 -8.00 -25.52
C GLY A 355 -10.97 -7.94 -24.85
N SER A 356 -10.95 -7.92 -23.53
CA SER A 356 -9.70 -7.87 -22.74
C SER A 356 -8.96 -9.21 -22.59
N THR A 357 -9.26 -10.21 -23.43
CA THR A 357 -8.67 -11.56 -23.32
C THR A 357 -7.58 -11.78 -24.35
N TYR A 358 -6.49 -12.40 -23.92
CA TYR A 358 -5.29 -12.64 -24.69
C TYR A 358 -4.86 -14.11 -24.60
N GLU A 359 -4.52 -14.71 -25.74
CA GLU A 359 -3.86 -16.01 -25.80
C GLU A 359 -2.34 -15.81 -25.84
N LEU A 360 -1.63 -16.39 -24.88
CA LEU A 360 -0.18 -16.35 -24.78
C LEU A 360 0.38 -17.73 -25.17
N LYS A 361 1.23 -17.75 -26.19
CA LYS A 361 1.98 -18.95 -26.61
C LYS A 361 3.43 -18.81 -26.18
N MET A 362 3.78 -19.47 -25.09
CA MET A 362 5.09 -19.42 -24.46
C MET A 362 5.90 -20.65 -24.90
N ASN A 363 7.07 -20.47 -25.52
CA ASN A 363 7.81 -21.58 -26.13
C ASN A 363 9.35 -21.42 -26.14
N ASP A 364 9.89 -20.29 -25.67
CA ASP A 364 11.33 -20.05 -25.56
C ASP A 364 11.69 -19.93 -24.07
N SER A 365 11.87 -21.07 -23.41
CA SER A 365 12.21 -21.14 -21.99
C SER A 365 13.70 -21.40 -21.79
N ALA A 366 14.30 -20.75 -20.80
CA ALA A 366 15.71 -20.90 -20.48
C ALA A 366 16.00 -20.60 -18.99
N ILE A 367 17.01 -21.27 -18.44
CA ILE A 367 17.68 -20.86 -17.20
C ILE A 367 18.90 -20.04 -17.57
N ILE A 368 18.92 -18.79 -17.11
CA ILE A 368 19.99 -17.81 -17.34
C ILE A 368 20.89 -17.79 -16.12
N GLY A 369 22.20 -17.97 -16.33
CA GLY A 369 23.25 -17.88 -15.31
C GLY A 369 24.46 -17.11 -15.85
N GLY A 370 24.74 -15.94 -15.26
CA GLY A 370 25.78 -15.04 -15.76
C GLY A 370 25.53 -14.62 -17.23
N PRO A 371 26.53 -14.67 -18.13
CA PRO A 371 26.35 -14.33 -19.54
C PRO A 371 25.73 -15.46 -20.38
N PHE A 372 25.43 -16.63 -19.78
CA PHE A 372 24.96 -17.81 -20.50
C PHE A 372 23.50 -18.13 -20.18
N GLY A 373 22.77 -18.62 -21.18
CA GLY A 373 21.41 -19.15 -21.04
C GLY A 373 21.33 -20.60 -21.50
N TYR A 374 20.83 -21.49 -20.66
CA TYR A 374 20.58 -22.89 -20.99
C TYR A 374 19.09 -23.07 -21.37
N PRO A 375 18.78 -23.39 -22.64
CA PRO A 375 17.40 -23.56 -23.08
C PRO A 375 16.78 -24.80 -22.44
N ILE A 376 15.48 -24.73 -22.16
CA ILE A 376 14.68 -25.84 -21.64
C ILE A 376 13.50 -26.04 -22.57
N GLU A 377 13.20 -27.29 -22.91
CA GLU A 377 12.02 -27.65 -23.68
C GLU A 377 10.78 -27.56 -22.80
N LEU A 378 10.20 -26.36 -22.75
CA LEU A 378 8.95 -26.10 -22.06
C LEU A 378 8.09 -25.22 -22.97
N THR A 379 6.87 -25.67 -23.22
CA THR A 379 5.86 -24.93 -23.97
C THR A 379 4.61 -24.83 -23.12
N ASN A 380 4.00 -23.66 -23.11
CA ASN A 380 2.78 -23.40 -22.38
C ASN A 380 1.85 -22.48 -23.17
N ASN A 381 0.55 -22.74 -23.10
CA ASN A 381 -0.48 -21.88 -23.67
C ASN A 381 -1.33 -21.35 -22.54
N ILE A 382 -1.39 -20.03 -22.39
CA ILE A 382 -2.05 -19.38 -21.27
C ILE A 382 -3.12 -18.45 -21.82
N GLU A 383 -4.33 -18.56 -21.32
CA GLU A 383 -5.36 -17.56 -21.50
C GLU A 383 -5.23 -16.51 -20.39
N LEU A 384 -5.13 -15.24 -20.78
CA LEU A 384 -4.97 -14.12 -19.87
C LEU A 384 -6.07 -13.08 -20.14
N GLN A 385 -6.98 -12.92 -19.20
CA GLN A 385 -7.99 -11.88 -19.21
C GLN A 385 -7.51 -10.68 -18.38
N ILE A 386 -7.54 -9.48 -18.95
CA ILE A 386 -7.25 -8.25 -18.23
C ILE A 386 -8.54 -7.75 -17.58
N LEU A 387 -8.54 -7.70 -16.25
CA LEU A 387 -9.68 -7.23 -15.45
C LEU A 387 -9.61 -5.73 -15.18
N TYR A 388 -8.40 -5.18 -15.19
CA TYR A 388 -8.13 -3.76 -15.04
C TYR A 388 -6.68 -3.46 -15.46
N THR A 389 -6.46 -2.37 -16.19
CA THR A 389 -5.13 -1.85 -16.50
C THR A 389 -5.12 -0.34 -16.54
N ASP A 390 -4.11 0.26 -15.91
CA ASP A 390 -3.70 1.65 -16.11
C ASP A 390 -2.17 1.72 -16.32
N GLU A 391 -1.57 2.90 -16.36
CA GLU A 391 -0.12 3.06 -16.60
C GLU A 391 0.79 2.53 -15.47
N LYS A 392 0.25 2.13 -14.32
CA LYS A 392 0.96 1.80 -13.08
C LYS A 392 0.56 0.46 -12.48
N MET A 393 -0.68 0.02 -12.64
CA MET A 393 -1.19 -1.21 -12.06
C MET A 393 -2.03 -2.00 -13.07
N ARG A 394 -1.91 -3.32 -12.99
CA ARG A 394 -2.72 -4.26 -13.76
C ARG A 394 -3.24 -5.38 -12.87
N ILE A 395 -4.54 -5.67 -13.01
CA ILE A 395 -5.18 -6.85 -12.45
C ILE A 395 -5.59 -7.74 -13.62
N SER A 396 -5.14 -8.98 -13.59
CA SER A 396 -5.39 -9.95 -14.65
C SER A 396 -5.81 -11.29 -14.06
N ARG A 397 -6.68 -12.00 -14.76
CA ARG A 397 -7.07 -13.37 -14.49
C ARG A 397 -6.42 -14.29 -15.51
N GLY A 398 -5.72 -15.32 -15.07
CA GLY A 398 -5.12 -16.31 -15.97
C GLY A 398 -5.73 -17.69 -15.83
N PHE A 399 -4.93 -18.70 -16.11
CA PHE A 399 -5.26 -20.13 -15.97
C PHE A 399 -5.88 -20.44 -14.59
N ASP A 400 -6.82 -21.38 -14.56
CA ASP A 400 -7.56 -21.81 -13.35
C ASP A 400 -8.22 -20.66 -12.56
N ASN A 401 -8.61 -19.58 -13.22
CA ASN A 401 -9.19 -18.37 -12.61
C ASN A 401 -8.27 -17.67 -11.59
N ILE A 402 -6.96 -17.91 -11.65
CA ILE A 402 -6.01 -17.28 -10.74
C ILE A 402 -5.92 -15.79 -11.06
N ILE A 403 -6.03 -14.94 -10.04
CA ILE A 403 -5.92 -13.49 -10.16
C ILE A 403 -4.49 -13.07 -9.82
N PHE A 404 -3.95 -12.15 -10.62
CA PHE A 404 -2.65 -11.52 -10.42
C PHE A 404 -2.79 -10.03 -10.30
N VAL A 405 -2.01 -9.44 -9.40
CA VAL A 405 -1.81 -7.99 -9.34
C VAL A 405 -0.36 -7.68 -9.68
N HIS A 406 -0.17 -6.81 -10.67
CA HIS A 406 1.12 -6.34 -11.14
C HIS A 406 1.23 -4.82 -11.00
N ILE A 407 2.43 -4.34 -10.69
CA ILE A 407 2.80 -2.91 -10.75
C ILE A 407 3.83 -2.72 -11.85
N ARG A 408 3.71 -1.64 -12.63
CA ARG A 408 4.67 -1.28 -13.67
C ARG A 408 5.97 -0.78 -13.04
N GLU A 409 7.10 -1.29 -13.51
CA GLU A 409 8.43 -0.78 -13.18
C GLU A 409 8.69 0.51 -13.98
N ILE A 410 9.17 1.55 -13.30
CA ILE A 410 9.37 2.93 -13.82
C ILE A 410 10.82 3.24 -14.14
#